data_AF-A0A833V8D0-F1
#
_entry.id   AF-A0A833V8D0-F1
#
_cell.length_a   1.000
_cell.length_b   1.000
_cell.length_c   1.000
_cell.angle_alpha   90.00
_cell.angle_beta   90.00
_cell.angle_gamma   90.00
#
_symmetry.space_group_name_H-M   'P 1'
#
loop_
_entity.id
_entity.type
_entity.pdbx_description
1 polymer ?
#
loop_
_entity_poly.entity_id
_entity_poly.type
_entity_poly.pdbx_seq_one_letter_code
_entity_poly.pdbx_strand_id
1 'polypeptide(L)'
;MGSGSFSGSGSGSGSSLVLDGERGELVRAPAVRIGKKGGLLDEKAVIALRNHSEAEKRRRERINSHLSVLRGMISGTDKLDKAALLAQVINHVKLLKTTATEHAKGYTIPSDTDEVTVLCEPQTANTTNTSFLIRASICCDDSPELYPELKQSLQNLHARVVRAEISSLSGRVKIVFFIIPERGEGNGEMVDSVQHALRSALERVNSSMEFMPRDSLLNKRRRVSHFESSSSSS
;
A
#
# COMPACT_ATOMS: atom_id res chain seq x y z
N MET A 1 -23.60 33.28 75.26
CA MET A 1 -23.20 34.38 74.34
C MET A 1 -22.46 33.74 73.17
N GLY A 2 -22.89 33.73 71.91
CA GLY A 2 -24.05 34.35 71.26
C GLY A 2 -24.37 33.60 69.96
N SER A 3 -25.63 33.75 69.56
CA SER A 3 -26.21 33.47 68.25
C SER A 3 -25.57 34.27 67.12
N GLY A 4 -25.60 33.76 65.89
CA GLY A 4 -25.26 34.52 64.69
C GLY A 4 -25.51 33.76 63.39
N SER A 5 -26.74 33.87 62.88
CA SER A 5 -27.21 33.36 61.59
C SER A 5 -26.55 34.07 60.42
N PHE A 6 -26.09 33.35 59.40
CA PHE A 6 -25.72 33.95 58.10
C PHE A 6 -26.81 33.68 57.06
N SER A 7 -27.68 34.67 56.87
CA SER A 7 -28.54 34.81 55.69
C SER A 7 -27.89 35.81 54.73
N GLY A 8 -27.68 35.41 53.47
CA GLY A 8 -27.12 36.27 52.44
C GLY A 8 -27.42 35.76 51.04
N SER A 9 -28.69 35.87 50.64
CA SER A 9 -29.13 35.77 49.25
C SER A 9 -28.56 36.95 48.46
N GLY A 10 -27.77 36.68 47.41
CA GLY A 10 -27.17 37.68 46.55
C GLY A 10 -27.28 37.27 45.09
N SER A 11 -28.44 37.54 44.48
CA SER A 11 -28.68 37.37 43.05
C SER A 11 -27.90 38.42 42.26
N GLY A 12 -26.71 38.06 41.77
CA GLY A 12 -25.88 38.93 40.93
C GLY A 12 -26.46 39.08 39.52
N SER A 13 -27.21 40.17 39.30
CA SER A 13 -27.63 40.59 37.96
C SER A 13 -26.44 41.20 37.21
N GLY A 14 -25.79 40.41 36.34
CA GLY A 14 -24.67 40.87 35.51
C GLY A 14 -25.08 42.01 34.58
N SER A 15 -24.51 43.20 34.78
CA SER A 15 -24.68 44.31 33.84
C SER A 15 -23.55 44.33 32.81
N SER A 16 -23.91 44.18 31.54
CA SER A 16 -23.01 44.37 30.39
C SER A 16 -22.73 45.85 30.17
N LEU A 17 -21.45 46.21 30.01
CA LEU A 17 -20.99 47.54 29.60
C LEU A 17 -20.60 47.49 28.11
N VAL A 18 -20.87 48.55 27.36
CA VAL A 18 -20.51 48.69 25.94
C VAL A 18 -19.76 50.01 25.74
N LEU A 19 -18.74 50.01 24.87
CA LEU A 19 -17.98 51.22 24.55
C LEU A 19 -18.80 52.14 23.64
N ASP A 20 -18.98 53.38 24.08
CA ASP A 20 -19.63 54.41 23.29
C ASP A 20 -18.60 55.06 22.34
N GLY A 21 -18.79 54.86 21.04
CA GLY A 21 -17.83 55.25 20.00
C GLY A 21 -17.61 56.76 19.87
N GLU A 22 -18.53 57.59 20.38
CA GLU A 22 -18.38 59.06 20.31
C GLU A 22 -17.63 59.64 21.51
N ARG A 23 -17.68 58.96 22.67
CA ARG A 23 -17.09 59.46 23.93
C ARG A 23 -15.93 58.60 24.46
N GLY A 24 -15.69 57.43 23.87
CA GLY A 24 -14.62 56.52 24.30
C GLY A 24 -14.80 55.92 25.69
N GLU A 25 -16.00 56.02 26.28
CA GLU A 25 -16.30 55.60 27.65
C GLU A 25 -17.18 54.33 27.66
N LEU A 26 -17.01 53.49 28.68
CA LEU A 26 -17.81 52.28 28.90
C LEU A 26 -19.15 52.65 29.54
N VAL A 27 -20.24 52.55 28.79
CA VAL A 27 -21.60 52.87 29.25
C VAL A 27 -22.41 51.59 29.46
N ARG A 28 -23.30 51.60 30.46
CA ARG A 28 -24.19 50.48 30.75
C ARG A 28 -25.19 50.27 29.61
N ALA A 29 -25.22 49.06 29.04
CA ALA A 29 -26.17 48.72 27.98
C ALA A 29 -27.62 48.86 28.49
N PRO A 30 -28.56 49.39 27.68
CA PRO A 30 -29.97 49.33 28.03
C PRO A 30 -30.37 47.86 28.19
N ALA A 31 -31.06 47.54 29.28
CA ALA A 31 -31.47 46.18 29.62
C ALA A 31 -32.52 45.68 28.63
N VAL A 32 -32.07 45.14 27.49
CA VAL A 32 -32.91 44.33 26.62
C VAL A 32 -33.24 43.07 27.39
N ARG A 33 -34.52 42.89 27.72
CA ARG A 33 -35.03 41.66 28.34
C ARG A 33 -34.86 40.52 27.35
N ILE A 34 -33.69 39.90 27.36
CA ILE A 34 -33.41 38.67 26.62
C ILE A 34 -34.26 37.59 27.29
N GLY A 35 -35.42 37.33 26.72
CA GLY A 35 -36.26 36.21 27.11
C GLY A 35 -35.45 34.93 27.03
N LYS A 36 -35.25 34.26 28.17
CA LYS A 36 -35.20 32.81 28.42
C LYS A 36 -34.72 31.86 27.28
N LYS A 37 -33.77 32.29 26.44
CA LYS A 37 -33.13 31.52 25.35
C LYS A 37 -31.60 31.45 25.48
N GLY A 38 -31.00 32.20 26.41
CA GLY A 38 -29.57 32.15 26.70
C GLY A 38 -29.11 30.84 27.33
N GLY A 39 -29.90 30.26 28.25
CA GLY A 39 -29.53 29.00 28.93
C GLY A 39 -29.45 27.79 28.00
N LEU A 40 -30.36 27.67 27.01
CA LEU A 40 -30.37 26.54 26.08
C LEU A 40 -29.20 26.58 25.08
N LEU A 41 -28.76 27.78 24.68
CA LEU A 41 -27.58 27.94 23.82
C LEU A 41 -26.29 27.66 24.60
N ASP A 42 -26.24 28.06 25.87
CA ASP A 42 -25.11 27.81 26.77
C ASP A 42 -24.99 26.31 27.11
N GLU A 43 -26.09 25.61 27.38
CA GLU A 43 -26.09 24.16 27.60
C GLU A 43 -25.69 23.37 26.34
N LYS A 44 -26.17 23.78 25.17
CA LYS A 44 -25.72 23.20 23.89
C LYS A 44 -24.25 23.47 23.63
N ALA A 45 -23.75 24.66 23.98
CA ALA A 45 -22.33 25.00 23.86
C ALA A 45 -21.45 24.17 24.82
N VAL A 46 -21.89 23.96 26.07
CA VAL A 46 -21.20 23.12 27.05
C VAL A 46 -21.16 21.65 26.61
N ILE A 47 -22.26 21.11 26.07
CA ILE A 47 -22.30 19.75 25.52
C ILE A 47 -21.37 19.64 24.30
N ALA A 48 -21.35 20.64 23.42
CA ALA A 48 -20.45 20.66 22.27
C ALA A 48 -18.97 20.69 22.68
N LEU A 49 -18.60 21.49 23.69
CA LEU A 49 -17.25 21.54 24.23
C LEU A 49 -16.83 20.21 24.86
N ARG A 50 -17.72 19.56 25.62
CA ARG A 50 -17.48 18.22 26.17
C ARG A 50 -17.24 17.20 25.06
N ASN A 51 -18.11 17.16 24.05
CA ASN A 51 -17.95 16.26 22.91
C ASN A 51 -16.64 16.51 22.16
N HIS A 52 -16.26 17.77 21.95
CA HIS A 52 -14.97 18.13 21.34
C HIS A 52 -13.78 17.67 22.18
N SER A 53 -13.81 17.90 23.49
CA SER A 53 -12.75 17.46 24.41
C SER A 53 -12.60 15.93 24.42
N GLU A 54 -13.72 15.21 24.37
CA GLU A 54 -13.76 13.75 24.36
C GLU A 54 -13.28 13.19 23.02
N ALA A 55 -13.63 13.83 21.91
CA ALA A 55 -13.12 13.51 20.58
C ALA A 55 -11.60 13.68 20.50
N GLU A 56 -11.05 14.76 21.05
CA GLU A 56 -9.60 14.99 21.11
C GLU A 56 -8.89 13.99 22.05
N LYS A 57 -9.51 13.63 23.19
CA LYS A 57 -8.98 12.55 24.05
C LYS A 57 -8.87 11.24 23.28
N ARG A 58 -9.94 10.81 22.59
CA ARG A 58 -9.93 9.59 21.76
C ARG A 58 -8.87 9.66 20.65
N ARG A 59 -8.68 10.83 20.03
CA ARG A 59 -7.62 11.03 19.04
C ARG A 59 -6.23 10.78 19.65
N ARG A 60 -5.95 11.34 20.83
CA ARG A 60 -4.67 11.14 21.55
C ARG A 60 -4.45 9.69 21.95
N GLU A 61 -5.50 9.01 22.41
CA GLU A 61 -5.45 7.58 22.75
C GLU A 61 -5.07 6.73 21.54
N ARG A 62 -5.70 6.95 20.37
CA ARG A 62 -5.33 6.25 19.12
C ARG A 62 -3.87 6.47 18.74
N ILE A 63 -3.39 7.71 18.81
CA ILE A 63 -1.98 8.04 18.50
C ILE A 63 -1.04 7.33 19.48
N ASN A 64 -1.33 7.37 20.78
CA ASN A 64 -0.50 6.71 21.78
C ASN A 64 -0.52 5.18 21.62
N SER A 65 -1.65 4.59 21.19
CA SER A 65 -1.73 3.17 20.84
C SER A 65 -0.79 2.81 19.70
N HIS A 66 -0.77 3.60 18.61
CA HIS A 66 0.17 3.37 17.49
C HIS A 66 1.63 3.49 17.94
N LEU A 67 1.96 4.48 18.77
CA LEU A 67 3.32 4.63 19.31
C LEU A 67 3.72 3.43 20.20
N SER A 68 2.78 2.86 20.95
CA SER A 68 3.03 1.65 21.74
C SER A 68 3.33 0.43 20.86
N VAL A 69 2.62 0.27 19.74
CA VAL A 69 2.89 -0.79 18.76
C VAL A 69 4.29 -0.63 18.16
N LEU A 70 4.67 0.59 17.78
CA LEU A 70 6.00 0.87 17.24
C LEU A 70 7.13 0.53 18.23
N ARG A 71 6.92 0.76 19.54
CA ARG A 71 7.88 0.36 20.57
C ARG A 71 8.02 -1.16 20.67
N GLY A 72 6.91 -1.87 20.62
CA GLY A 72 6.92 -3.34 20.68
C GLY A 72 7.59 -4.00 19.48
N MET A 73 7.62 -3.34 18.31
CA MET A 73 8.26 -3.86 17.10
C MET A 73 9.79 -3.68 17.07
N ILE A 74 10.34 -2.78 17.90
CA ILE A 74 11.78 -2.43 17.87
C ILE A 74 12.37 -2.55 19.26
N SER A 75 13.34 -3.45 19.39
CA SER A 75 14.07 -3.68 20.65
C SER A 75 14.72 -2.39 21.18
N GLY A 76 14.61 -2.18 22.50
CA GLY A 76 15.33 -1.10 23.21
C GLY A 76 14.71 0.29 23.09
N THR A 77 13.46 0.42 22.67
CA THR A 77 12.80 1.72 22.44
C THR A 77 11.83 2.17 23.53
N ASP A 78 11.69 1.38 24.61
CA ASP A 78 10.69 1.58 25.66
C ASP A 78 10.82 2.92 26.40
N LYS A 79 12.06 3.44 26.50
CA LYS A 79 12.38 4.67 27.23
C LYS A 79 12.54 5.90 26.33
N LEU A 80 12.33 5.75 25.02
CA LEU A 80 12.52 6.86 24.09
C LEU A 80 11.33 7.80 24.08
N ASP A 81 11.65 9.09 23.93
CA ASP A 81 10.65 10.09 23.63
C ASP A 81 10.02 9.83 22.24
N LYS A 82 8.93 10.56 21.93
CA LYS A 82 8.16 10.32 20.71
C LYS A 82 8.95 10.62 19.44
N ALA A 83 9.84 11.61 19.46
CA ALA A 83 10.60 12.01 18.28
C ALA A 83 11.74 11.03 18.00
N ALA A 84 12.48 10.66 19.04
CA ALA A 84 13.55 9.66 18.99
C ALA A 84 13.01 8.29 18.57
N LEU A 85 11.85 7.88 19.10
CA LEU A 85 11.17 6.65 18.67
C LEU A 85 10.93 6.65 17.16
N LEU A 86 10.30 7.70 16.62
CA LEU A 86 10.00 7.78 15.19
C LEU A 86 11.27 7.79 14.33
N ALA A 87 12.32 8.50 14.77
CA ALA A 87 13.61 8.49 14.08
C ALA A 87 14.23 7.08 14.04
N GLN A 88 14.18 6.34 15.15
CA GLN A 88 14.68 4.98 15.20
C GLN A 88 13.84 4.01 14.35
N VAL A 89 12.52 4.17 14.34
CA VAL A 89 11.63 3.40 13.45
C VAL A 89 12.00 3.60 11.99
N ILE A 90 12.19 4.85 11.56
CA ILE A 90 12.59 5.17 10.20
C ILE A 90 13.94 4.53 9.86
N ASN A 91 14.93 4.64 10.76
CA ASN A 91 16.24 4.04 10.56
C ASN A 91 16.18 2.51 10.49
N HIS A 92 15.35 1.88 11.33
CA HIS A 92 15.15 0.43 11.30
C HIS A 92 14.49 -0.03 9.99
N VAL A 93 13.46 0.67 9.52
CA VAL A 93 12.83 0.37 8.21
C VAL A 93 13.82 0.55 7.06
N LYS A 94 14.65 1.60 7.09
CA LYS A 94 15.71 1.80 6.11
C LYS A 94 16.73 0.66 6.13
N LEU A 95 17.18 0.24 7.31
CA LEU A 95 18.09 -0.89 7.49
C LEU A 95 17.48 -2.18 6.95
N LEU A 96 16.23 -2.50 7.32
CA LEU A 96 15.53 -3.67 6.81
C LEU A 96 15.42 -3.65 5.29
N LYS A 97 15.11 -2.48 4.69
CA LYS A 97 15.06 -2.33 3.24
C LYS A 97 16.43 -2.60 2.60
N THR A 98 17.51 -2.02 3.14
CA THR A 98 18.86 -2.25 2.61
C THR A 98 19.28 -3.71 2.75
N THR A 99 19.08 -4.32 3.91
CA THR A 99 19.43 -5.73 4.15
C THR A 99 18.63 -6.66 3.25
N ALA A 100 17.31 -6.42 3.09
CA ALA A 100 16.49 -7.17 2.16
C ALA A 100 16.98 -7.03 0.71
N THR A 101 17.35 -5.82 0.26
CA THR A 101 17.90 -5.62 -1.10
C THR A 101 19.26 -6.28 -1.29
N GLU A 102 20.10 -6.32 -0.25
CA GLU A 102 21.39 -7.01 -0.30
C GLU A 102 21.22 -8.52 -0.38
N HIS A 103 20.33 -9.08 0.44
CA HIS A 103 20.01 -10.51 0.42
C HIS A 103 19.29 -10.92 -0.87
N ALA A 104 18.58 -9.99 -1.52
CA ALA A 104 17.95 -10.20 -2.81
C ALA A 104 18.96 -10.23 -3.98
N LYS A 105 20.21 -9.78 -3.79
CA LYS A 105 21.22 -9.81 -4.86
C LYS A 105 21.45 -11.26 -5.30
N GLY A 106 21.34 -11.49 -6.60
CA GLY A 106 21.49 -12.82 -7.19
C GLY A 106 20.21 -13.67 -7.22
N TYR A 107 19.14 -13.24 -6.55
CA TYR A 107 17.83 -13.88 -6.64
C TYR A 107 16.86 -13.05 -7.49
N THR A 108 16.02 -13.71 -8.26
CA THR A 108 14.94 -13.08 -9.03
C THR A 108 13.67 -13.06 -8.19
N ILE A 109 13.53 -12.08 -7.30
CA ILE A 109 12.32 -11.95 -6.46
C ILE A 109 11.17 -11.35 -7.28
N PRO A 110 9.97 -11.96 -7.27
CA PRO A 110 8.77 -11.36 -7.85
C PRO A 110 8.41 -10.03 -7.18
N SER A 111 8.04 -9.04 -8.01
CA SER A 111 7.50 -7.76 -7.56
C SER A 111 6.06 -7.93 -7.09
N ASP A 112 5.60 -7.04 -6.20
CA ASP A 112 4.21 -6.96 -5.76
C ASP A 112 3.28 -6.37 -6.83
N THR A 113 3.84 -5.77 -7.89
CA THR A 113 3.09 -5.23 -9.03
C THR A 113 3.39 -5.92 -10.34
N ASP A 114 2.42 -5.91 -11.25
CA ASP A 114 2.57 -6.47 -12.59
C ASP A 114 3.58 -5.66 -13.41
N GLU A 115 4.58 -6.35 -13.95
CA GLU A 115 5.71 -5.72 -14.63
C GLU A 115 6.11 -6.53 -15.87
N VAL A 116 6.41 -5.84 -16.97
CA VAL A 116 7.04 -6.41 -18.16
C VAL A 116 8.24 -5.55 -18.52
N THR A 117 9.43 -6.14 -18.56
CA THR A 117 10.68 -5.47 -18.96
C THR A 117 11.35 -6.24 -20.07
N VAL A 118 11.92 -5.54 -21.05
CA VAL A 118 12.67 -6.14 -22.15
C VAL A 118 13.94 -5.34 -22.35
N LEU A 119 15.08 -6.02 -22.27
CA LEU A 119 16.40 -5.44 -22.42
C LEU A 119 17.14 -6.17 -23.55
N CYS A 120 17.85 -5.42 -24.38
CA CYS A 120 18.71 -5.96 -25.41
C CYS A 120 20.16 -5.90 -24.95
N GLU A 121 20.83 -7.04 -24.89
CA GLU A 121 22.24 -7.17 -24.53
C GLU A 121 23.04 -7.57 -25.79
N PRO A 122 24.13 -6.85 -26.15
CA PRO A 122 25.00 -7.25 -27.23
C PRO A 122 25.78 -8.51 -26.84
N GLN A 123 25.82 -9.52 -27.71
CA GLN A 123 26.59 -10.73 -27.44
C GLN A 123 28.09 -10.45 -27.71
N THR A 124 28.92 -10.51 -26.67
CA THR A 124 30.38 -10.38 -26.82
C THR A 124 30.99 -11.75 -27.14
N ALA A 125 30.98 -12.16 -28.40
CA ALA A 125 31.80 -13.27 -28.87
C ALA A 125 32.28 -13.02 -30.32
N ASN A 126 33.60 -12.89 -30.42
CA ASN A 126 34.55 -13.06 -31.54
C ASN A 126 34.20 -13.91 -32.79
N THR A 127 32.95 -13.93 -33.27
CA THR A 127 32.62 -14.52 -34.57
C THR A 127 31.70 -13.59 -35.36
N THR A 128 31.81 -13.64 -36.67
CA THR A 128 31.31 -12.67 -37.66
C THR A 128 29.79 -12.52 -37.76
N ASN A 129 29.03 -13.02 -36.78
CA ASN A 129 27.58 -12.90 -36.71
C ASN A 129 27.19 -12.09 -35.48
N THR A 130 26.74 -10.85 -35.69
CA THR A 130 26.23 -9.94 -34.66
C THR A 130 24.88 -10.41 -34.12
N SER A 131 24.83 -11.55 -33.44
CA SER A 131 23.61 -11.98 -32.75
C SER A 131 23.50 -11.22 -31.43
N PHE A 132 22.32 -10.69 -31.12
CA PHE A 132 22.03 -10.03 -29.84
C PHE A 132 21.15 -10.94 -28.99
N LEU A 133 21.25 -10.78 -27.67
CA LEU A 133 20.47 -11.54 -26.70
C LEU A 133 19.41 -10.62 -26.11
N ILE A 134 18.14 -11.01 -26.21
CA ILE A 134 17.05 -10.28 -25.59
C ILE A 134 16.77 -10.92 -24.24
N ARG A 135 16.88 -10.14 -23.16
CA ARG A 135 16.48 -10.51 -21.82
C ARG A 135 15.12 -9.88 -21.52
N ALA A 136 14.07 -10.69 -21.54
CA ALA A 136 12.71 -10.25 -21.24
C ALA A 136 12.28 -10.80 -19.88
N SER A 137 11.57 -10.02 -19.08
CA SER A 137 10.97 -10.50 -17.84
C SER A 137 9.52 -10.08 -17.71
N ILE A 138 8.73 -10.97 -17.10
CA ILE A 138 7.34 -10.75 -16.72
C ILE A 138 7.18 -11.07 -15.25
N CYS A 139 6.44 -10.25 -14.51
CA CYS A 139 6.02 -10.50 -13.14
C CYS A 139 4.50 -10.35 -13.05
N CYS A 140 3.80 -11.36 -12.54
CA CYS A 140 2.34 -11.40 -12.45
C CYS A 140 1.87 -12.43 -11.41
N ASP A 141 0.56 -12.60 -11.27
CA ASP A 141 -0.02 -13.63 -10.42
C ASP A 141 0.18 -15.04 -11.03
N ASP A 142 0.45 -16.02 -10.18
CA ASP A 142 0.64 -17.42 -10.58
C ASP A 142 -0.71 -18.08 -10.87
N SER A 143 -1.20 -17.90 -12.11
CA SER A 143 -2.45 -18.47 -12.61
C SER A 143 -2.19 -19.68 -13.54
N PRO A 144 -3.11 -20.66 -13.60
CA PRO A 144 -2.96 -21.82 -14.48
C PRO A 144 -2.92 -21.47 -15.98
N GLU A 145 -3.47 -20.33 -16.37
CA GLU A 145 -3.56 -19.81 -17.74
C GLU A 145 -2.27 -19.11 -18.18
N LEU A 146 -1.41 -18.72 -17.23
CA LEU A 146 -0.20 -17.94 -17.52
C LEU A 146 0.75 -18.66 -18.49
N TYR A 147 1.15 -19.88 -18.14
CA TYR A 147 2.13 -20.63 -18.91
C TYR A 147 1.68 -20.97 -20.35
N PRO A 148 0.45 -21.45 -20.61
CA PRO A 148 0.00 -21.69 -21.98
C PRO A 148 -0.07 -20.39 -22.79
N GLU A 149 -0.54 -19.28 -22.19
CA GLU A 149 -0.60 -17.99 -22.88
C GLU A 149 0.78 -17.45 -23.23
N LEU A 150 1.74 -17.51 -22.30
CA LEU A 150 3.12 -17.13 -22.57
C LEU A 150 3.77 -18.00 -23.63
N LYS A 151 3.56 -19.32 -23.57
CA LYS A 151 4.09 -20.26 -24.57
C LYS A 151 3.55 -19.92 -25.95
N GLN A 152 2.24 -19.72 -26.09
CA GLN A 152 1.61 -19.40 -27.37
C GLN A 152 2.09 -18.06 -27.91
N SER A 153 2.13 -17.00 -27.07
CA SER A 153 2.63 -15.68 -27.46
C SER A 153 4.08 -15.73 -27.95
N LEU A 154 4.95 -16.47 -27.28
CA LEU A 154 6.37 -16.55 -27.65
C LEU A 154 6.60 -17.44 -28.89
N GLN A 155 5.79 -18.48 -29.09
CA GLN A 155 5.88 -19.33 -30.29
C GLN A 155 5.50 -18.62 -31.58
N ASN A 156 4.70 -17.55 -31.50
CA ASN A 156 4.33 -16.74 -32.66
C ASN A 156 5.45 -15.77 -33.09
N LEU A 157 6.52 -15.64 -32.29
CA LEU A 157 7.68 -14.81 -32.63
C LEU A 157 8.67 -15.60 -33.47
N HIS A 158 9.35 -14.94 -34.41
CA HIS A 158 10.50 -15.49 -35.14
C HIS A 158 11.78 -15.47 -34.29
N ALA A 159 11.69 -16.01 -33.07
CA ALA A 159 12.76 -16.00 -32.10
C ALA A 159 12.76 -17.28 -31.25
N ARG A 160 13.95 -17.67 -30.80
CA ARG A 160 14.20 -18.87 -30.01
C ARG A 160 14.46 -18.51 -28.55
N VAL A 161 13.63 -19.00 -27.65
CA VAL A 161 13.87 -18.95 -26.21
C VAL A 161 14.94 -19.97 -25.84
N VAL A 162 16.09 -19.51 -25.34
CA VAL A 162 17.25 -20.37 -25.01
C VAL A 162 17.26 -20.76 -23.53
N ARG A 163 16.78 -19.85 -22.67
CA ARG A 163 16.69 -20.07 -21.22
C ARG A 163 15.47 -19.35 -20.67
N ALA A 164 14.84 -19.94 -19.66
CA ALA A 164 13.84 -19.29 -18.84
C ALA A 164 14.18 -19.53 -17.36
N GLU A 165 14.25 -18.47 -16.57
CA GLU A 165 14.38 -18.54 -15.11
C GLU A 165 13.03 -18.20 -14.49
N ILE A 166 12.53 -19.08 -13.63
CA ILE A 166 11.21 -18.93 -13.00
C ILE A 166 11.40 -18.86 -11.50
N SER A 167 10.81 -17.84 -10.88
CA SER A 167 10.78 -17.66 -9.43
C SER A 167 9.37 -17.37 -8.99
N SER A 168 8.95 -17.99 -7.89
CA SER A 168 7.62 -17.78 -7.29
C SER A 168 7.74 -17.39 -5.82
N LEU A 169 6.91 -16.45 -5.38
CA LEU A 169 6.85 -15.98 -4.01
C LEU A 169 5.44 -15.47 -3.71
N SER A 170 4.81 -16.00 -2.65
CA SER A 170 3.52 -15.51 -2.15
C SER A 170 2.39 -15.45 -3.19
N GLY A 171 2.36 -16.40 -4.14
CA GLY A 171 1.36 -16.44 -5.21
C GLY A 171 1.69 -15.55 -6.42
N ARG A 172 2.80 -14.82 -6.38
CA ARG A 172 3.37 -14.08 -7.51
C ARG A 172 4.41 -14.94 -8.20
N VAL A 173 4.54 -14.79 -9.50
CA VAL A 173 5.56 -15.44 -10.32
C VAL A 173 6.29 -14.42 -11.17
N LYS A 174 7.62 -14.56 -11.25
CA LYS A 174 8.49 -13.82 -12.14
C LYS A 174 9.21 -14.78 -13.06
N ILE A 175 9.10 -14.54 -14.35
CA ILE A 175 9.74 -15.35 -15.38
C ILE A 175 10.68 -14.45 -16.18
N VAL A 176 11.94 -14.86 -16.31
CA VAL A 176 12.97 -14.17 -17.10
C VAL A 176 13.36 -15.04 -18.28
N PHE A 177 13.02 -14.62 -19.49
CA PHE A 177 13.35 -15.26 -20.75
C PHE A 177 14.64 -14.69 -21.34
N PHE A 178 15.44 -15.58 -21.93
CA PHE A 178 16.62 -15.26 -22.72
C PHE A 178 16.34 -15.72 -24.15
N ILE A 179 16.17 -14.76 -25.06
CA ILE A 179 15.63 -14.96 -26.40
C ILE A 179 16.68 -14.55 -27.43
N ILE A 180 16.92 -15.42 -28.41
CA ILE A 180 17.77 -15.15 -29.58
C ILE A 180 16.86 -15.04 -30.81
N PRO A 181 16.86 -13.91 -31.53
CA PRO A 181 16.11 -13.78 -32.78
C PRO A 181 16.65 -14.73 -33.85
N GLU A 182 15.76 -15.32 -34.64
CA GLU A 182 16.14 -16.24 -35.72
C GLU A 182 16.46 -15.51 -37.05
N ARG A 183 15.86 -14.33 -37.27
CA ARG A 183 16.15 -13.46 -38.41
C ARG A 183 16.99 -12.26 -37.99
N GLY A 184 17.77 -11.73 -38.94
CA GLY A 184 18.48 -10.45 -38.82
C GLY A 184 17.55 -9.23 -38.85
N GLU A 185 16.42 -9.31 -38.16
CA GLU A 185 15.52 -8.18 -37.94
C GLU A 185 16.21 -7.14 -37.04
N GLY A 186 15.89 -5.87 -37.25
CA GLY A 186 16.50 -4.79 -36.48
C GLY A 186 16.24 -4.97 -34.99
N ASN A 187 17.27 -4.73 -34.17
CA ASN A 187 17.22 -4.99 -32.73
C ASN A 187 16.00 -4.34 -32.01
N GLY A 188 15.54 -3.19 -32.50
CA GLY A 188 14.37 -2.49 -31.95
C GLY A 188 13.03 -3.19 -32.22
N GLU A 189 12.80 -3.64 -33.45
CA GLU A 189 11.51 -4.24 -33.87
C GLU A 189 11.23 -5.55 -33.12
N MET A 190 12.26 -6.36 -32.93
CA MET A 190 12.13 -7.61 -32.17
C MET A 190 11.88 -7.34 -30.68
N VAL A 191 12.53 -6.34 -30.10
CA VAL A 191 12.32 -5.94 -28.69
C VAL A 191 10.87 -5.49 -28.49
N ASP A 192 10.34 -4.66 -29.39
CA ASP A 192 8.96 -4.19 -29.34
C ASP A 192 7.96 -5.35 -29.53
N SER A 193 8.26 -6.29 -30.44
CA SER A 193 7.45 -7.49 -30.67
C SER A 193 7.41 -8.39 -29.44
N VAL A 194 8.54 -8.64 -28.79
CA VAL A 194 8.62 -9.41 -27.54
C VAL A 194 7.86 -8.69 -26.43
N GLN A 195 8.04 -7.39 -26.30
CA GLN A 195 7.38 -6.59 -25.27
C GLN A 195 5.86 -6.61 -25.45
N HIS A 196 5.38 -6.46 -26.68
CA HIS A 196 3.96 -6.54 -27.01
C HIS A 196 3.39 -7.94 -26.77
N ALA A 197 4.09 -9.00 -27.19
CA ALA A 197 3.63 -10.37 -27.03
C ALA A 197 3.45 -10.75 -25.54
N LEU A 198 4.37 -10.31 -24.67
CA LEU A 198 4.29 -10.53 -23.23
C LEU A 198 3.18 -9.69 -22.58
N ARG A 199 3.03 -8.42 -22.94
CA ARG A 199 1.92 -7.57 -22.41
C ARG A 199 0.56 -8.12 -22.82
N SER A 200 0.42 -8.52 -24.09
CA SER A 200 -0.84 -9.07 -24.58
C SER A 200 -1.17 -10.43 -23.93
N ALA A 201 -0.17 -11.27 -23.67
CA ALA A 201 -0.38 -12.49 -22.88
C ALA A 201 -0.90 -12.16 -21.47
N LEU A 202 -0.29 -11.18 -20.81
CA LEU A 202 -0.71 -10.75 -19.49
C LEU A 202 -2.15 -10.20 -19.46
N GLU A 203 -2.54 -9.40 -20.46
CA GLU A 203 -3.91 -8.90 -20.60
C GLU A 203 -4.93 -10.04 -20.80
N ARG A 204 -4.59 -11.09 -21.56
CA ARG A 204 -5.44 -12.28 -21.74
C ARG A 204 -5.57 -13.09 -20.46
N VAL A 205 -4.48 -13.23 -19.71
CA VAL A 205 -4.49 -13.88 -18.39
C VAL A 205 -5.37 -13.09 -17.41
N ASN A 206 -5.22 -11.76 -17.37
CA ASN A 206 -5.98 -10.89 -16.48
C ASN A 206 -7.48 -10.87 -16.83
N SER A 207 -7.83 -10.85 -18.12
CA SER A 207 -9.24 -10.92 -18.55
C SER A 207 -9.86 -12.29 -18.30
N SER A 208 -9.10 -13.40 -18.38
CA SER A 208 -9.59 -14.74 -18.01
C SER A 208 -9.98 -14.82 -16.52
N MET A 209 -9.23 -14.15 -15.64
CA MET A 209 -9.49 -14.13 -14.20
C MET A 209 -10.75 -13.35 -13.81
N GLU A 210 -11.17 -12.34 -14.60
CA GLU A 210 -12.38 -11.55 -14.31
C GLU A 210 -13.68 -12.37 -14.43
N PHE A 211 -13.66 -13.51 -15.13
CA PHE A 211 -14.83 -14.38 -15.33
C PHE A 211 -14.90 -15.56 -14.34
N MET A 212 -13.96 -15.67 -13.40
CA MET A 212 -13.94 -16.74 -12.40
C MET A 212 -14.56 -16.26 -11.07
N PRO A 213 -15.54 -17.00 -10.49
CA PRO A 213 -16.07 -16.68 -9.16
C PRO A 213 -14.94 -16.65 -8.13
N ARG A 214 -14.82 -15.55 -7.38
CA ARG A 214 -13.77 -15.27 -6.36
C ARG A 214 -13.69 -16.29 -5.20
N ASP A 215 -14.48 -17.36 -5.20
CA ASP A 215 -14.53 -18.34 -4.12
C ASP A 215 -13.43 -19.41 -4.17
N SER A 216 -12.54 -19.39 -5.18
CA SER A 216 -11.42 -20.33 -5.28
C SER A 216 -10.09 -19.80 -4.74
N LEU A 217 -10.10 -18.83 -3.81
CA LEU A 217 -8.92 -18.24 -3.16
C LEU A 217 -8.17 -19.19 -2.20
N LEU A 218 -7.97 -20.44 -2.60
CA LEU A 218 -6.93 -21.28 -2.05
C LEU A 218 -6.30 -22.02 -3.21
N ASN A 219 -5.04 -21.69 -3.49
CA ASN A 219 -4.07 -22.33 -4.39
C ASN A 219 -3.92 -23.84 -4.09
N LYS A 220 -5.00 -24.61 -4.26
CA LYS A 220 -4.99 -26.05 -4.19
C LYS A 220 -4.65 -26.51 -5.59
N ARG A 221 -3.34 -26.64 -5.86
CA ARG A 221 -2.78 -27.27 -7.06
C ARG A 221 -3.74 -28.36 -7.53
N ARG A 222 -4.30 -28.21 -8.74
CA ARG A 222 -5.11 -29.26 -9.35
C ARG A 222 -4.20 -30.48 -9.46
N ARG A 223 -4.49 -31.51 -8.66
CA ARG A 223 -3.73 -32.76 -8.65
C ARG A 223 -3.87 -33.35 -10.05
N VAL A 224 -2.78 -33.40 -10.81
CA VAL A 224 -2.74 -34.11 -12.09
C VAL A 224 -2.99 -35.58 -11.73
N SER A 225 -4.12 -36.12 -12.18
CA SER A 225 -4.39 -37.55 -12.05
C SER A 225 -3.33 -38.29 -12.86
N HIS A 226 -2.55 -39.14 -12.19
CA HIS A 226 -1.67 -40.08 -12.87
C HIS A 226 -2.52 -40.93 -13.82
N PHE A 227 -2.05 -41.04 -15.06
CA PHE A 227 -2.47 -42.02 -16.04
C PHE A 227 -2.67 -43.38 -15.34
N GLU A 228 -3.89 -43.92 -15.34
CA GLU A 228 -4.08 -45.34 -15.13
C GLU A 228 -3.58 -46.05 -16.38
N SER A 229 -2.32 -46.49 -16.35
CA SER A 229 -1.85 -47.54 -17.23
C SER A 229 -2.63 -48.80 -16.89
N SER A 230 -3.70 -49.06 -17.63
CA SER A 230 -4.31 -50.40 -17.67
C SER A 230 -3.32 -51.33 -18.35
N SER A 231 -2.45 -51.94 -17.56
CA SER A 231 -1.67 -53.11 -17.96
C SER A 231 -2.65 -54.25 -18.19
N SER A 232 -3.05 -54.45 -19.44
CA SER A 232 -3.66 -55.72 -19.85
C SER A 232 -2.59 -56.80 -19.72
N SER A 233 -2.86 -57.80 -18.88
CA SER A 233 -2.05 -59.02 -18.80
C SER A 233 -2.97 -60.22 -18.98
N SER A 234 -2.67 -60.95 -20.06
CA SER A 234 -3.07 -62.31 -20.45
C SER A 234 -4.57 -62.57 -20.69
#